data_AF-A0A0M3AM67-F1
#
_entry.id   AF-A0A0M3AM67-F1
#
_cell.length_a   1.000
_cell.length_b   1.000
_cell.length_c   1.000
_cell.angle_alpha   90.00
_cell.angle_beta   90.00
_cell.angle_gamma   90.00
#
_symmetry.space_group_name_H-M   'P 1'
#
loop_
_entity.id
_entity.type
_entity.pdbx_description
1 polymer ?
#
loop_
_entity_poly.entity_id
_entity_poly.type
_entity_poly.pdbx_seq_one_letter_code
_entity_poly.pdbx_strand_id
1 'polypeptide(L)'
;MFVTAPLMLLLAAAPQSGDAVGNGRKTYSACLEKQIQPALDKKMSLSDFQASLKAQCGTQEAAFRAAIVADDKSTGMSEKDAQSDADDQISEYRDKIIGEFEDYSKS
;
A
#
# COMPACT_ATOMS: atom_id res chain seq x y z
N MET A 1 32.37 -29.64 -41.46
CA MET A 1 31.42 -29.83 -40.35
C MET A 1 32.06 -29.27 -39.09
N PHE A 2 31.26 -28.78 -38.12
CA PHE A 2 31.61 -27.95 -36.95
C PHE A 2 31.35 -26.45 -37.15
N VAL A 3 30.08 -26.09 -37.02
CA VAL A 3 29.58 -24.73 -36.79
C VAL A 3 29.62 -24.50 -35.29
N THR A 4 30.58 -23.72 -34.80
CA THR A 4 30.61 -23.25 -33.40
C THR A 4 29.63 -22.09 -33.26
N ALA A 5 28.42 -22.38 -32.79
CA ALA A 5 27.45 -21.35 -32.40
C ALA A 5 27.89 -20.69 -31.09
N PRO A 6 27.97 -19.35 -30.99
CA PRO A 6 28.20 -18.70 -29.71
C PRO A 6 26.90 -18.78 -28.90
N LEU A 7 27.02 -19.38 -27.72
CA LEU A 7 25.97 -19.44 -26.70
C LEU A 7 25.65 -18.01 -26.26
N MET A 8 24.63 -17.39 -26.85
CA MET A 8 24.07 -16.14 -26.34
C MET A 8 23.41 -16.45 -24.99
N LEU A 9 24.11 -16.12 -23.91
CA LEU A 9 23.53 -16.04 -22.57
C LEU A 9 22.52 -14.88 -22.60
N LEU A 10 21.28 -15.20 -22.92
CA LEU A 10 20.13 -14.37 -22.59
C LEU A 10 20.07 -14.31 -21.07
N LEU A 11 20.71 -13.31 -20.46
CA LEU A 11 20.30 -12.84 -19.16
C LEU A 11 18.85 -12.40 -19.33
N ALA A 12 17.93 -13.28 -18.97
CA ALA A 12 16.57 -12.90 -18.70
C ALA A 12 16.67 -11.77 -17.67
N ALA A 13 16.45 -10.53 -18.11
CA ALA A 13 16.11 -9.45 -17.22
C ALA A 13 14.77 -9.86 -16.61
N ALA A 14 14.83 -10.64 -15.52
CA ALA A 14 13.73 -10.70 -14.58
C ALA A 14 13.40 -9.23 -14.30
N PRO A 15 12.13 -8.80 -14.46
CA PRO A 15 11.77 -7.42 -14.17
C PRO A 15 12.32 -7.12 -12.78
N GLN A 16 13.27 -6.21 -12.70
CA GLN A 16 13.76 -5.69 -11.44
C GLN A 16 12.49 -5.17 -10.77
N SER A 17 12.05 -5.87 -9.73
CA SER A 17 10.85 -5.53 -8.99
C SER A 17 11.03 -4.08 -8.56
N GLY A 18 10.39 -3.15 -9.28
CA GLY A 18 10.37 -1.76 -8.88
C GLY A 18 9.85 -1.68 -7.45
N ASP A 19 10.20 -0.62 -6.73
CA ASP A 19 9.81 -0.39 -5.33
C ASP A 19 8.28 -0.53 -5.12
N ALA A 20 7.83 -1.77 -4.89
CA ALA A 20 6.42 -2.12 -4.84
C ALA A 20 5.80 -1.62 -3.55
N VAL A 21 6.56 -1.69 -2.46
CA VAL A 21 6.20 -1.15 -1.15
C VAL A 21 6.04 0.37 -1.25
N GLY A 22 7.02 1.09 -1.82
CA GLY A 22 6.94 2.54 -1.99
C GLY A 22 5.82 2.99 -2.93
N ASN A 23 5.58 2.28 -4.03
CA ASN A 23 4.45 2.54 -4.92
C ASN A 23 3.10 2.27 -4.24
N GLY A 24 3.00 1.18 -3.47
CA GLY A 24 1.82 0.84 -2.67
C GLY A 24 1.53 1.93 -1.63
N ARG A 25 2.55 2.33 -0.87
CA ARG A 25 2.49 3.42 0.12
C ARG A 25 1.97 4.71 -0.49
N LYS A 26 2.56 5.16 -1.60
CA LYS A 26 2.15 6.37 -2.32
C LYS A 26 0.71 6.30 -2.81
N THR A 27 0.30 5.15 -3.33
CA THR A 27 -1.04 4.97 -3.90
C THR A 27 -2.11 4.93 -2.81
N TYR A 28 -1.82 4.27 -1.69
CA TYR A 28 -2.71 4.20 -0.54
C TYR A 28 -2.84 5.56 0.14
N SER A 29 -1.74 6.24 0.47
CA SER A 29 -1.77 7.56 1.11
C SER A 29 -2.54 8.59 0.26
N ALA A 30 -2.28 8.63 -1.05
CA ALA A 30 -2.99 9.52 -1.97
C ALA A 30 -4.50 9.19 -2.07
N CYS A 31 -4.90 7.93 -1.87
CA CYS A 31 -6.32 7.58 -1.80
C CYS A 31 -6.97 8.13 -0.53
N LEU A 32 -6.32 7.93 0.62
CA LEU A 32 -6.81 8.38 1.93
C LEU A 32 -6.96 9.90 1.96
N GLU A 33 -5.93 10.64 1.54
CA GLU A 33 -5.93 12.12 1.49
C GLU A 33 -7.08 12.67 0.66
N LYS A 34 -7.41 12.02 -0.46
CA LYS A 34 -8.54 12.42 -1.32
C LYS A 34 -9.91 12.28 -0.66
N GLN A 35 -10.03 11.56 0.45
CA GLN A 35 -11.31 11.37 1.13
C GLN A 35 -11.62 12.47 2.15
N ILE A 36 -10.62 13.22 2.63
CA ILE A 36 -10.83 14.23 3.68
C ILE A 36 -11.81 15.31 3.22
N GLN A 37 -11.48 16.05 2.16
CA GLN A 37 -12.29 17.21 1.76
C GLN A 37 -13.74 16.83 1.43
N PRO A 38 -14.02 15.76 0.64
CA PRO A 38 -15.39 15.33 0.38
C PRO A 38 -16.16 14.93 1.65
N ALA A 39 -15.47 14.35 2.66
CA ALA A 39 -16.09 13.99 3.92
C ALA A 39 -16.45 15.21 4.76
N LEU A 40 -15.57 16.23 4.78
CA LEU A 40 -15.82 17.52 5.44
C LEU A 40 -16.99 18.26 4.78
N ASP A 41 -17.01 18.35 3.46
CA ASP A 41 -18.07 19.02 2.69
C ASP A 41 -19.45 18.38 2.96
N LYS A 42 -19.46 17.05 3.13
CA LYS A 42 -20.66 16.26 3.47
C LYS A 42 -20.98 16.23 4.96
N LYS A 43 -20.13 16.82 5.81
CA LYS A 43 -20.23 16.78 7.27
C LYS A 43 -20.42 15.35 7.82
N MET A 44 -19.62 14.41 7.30
CA MET A 44 -19.65 13.02 7.74
C MET A 44 -19.38 12.92 9.25
N SER A 45 -19.98 11.93 9.91
CA SER A 45 -19.52 11.54 11.24
C SER A 45 -18.15 10.85 11.14
N LEU A 46 -17.41 10.79 12.25
CA LEU A 46 -16.14 10.05 12.31
C LEU A 46 -16.31 8.58 11.89
N SER A 47 -17.39 7.93 12.32
CA SER A 47 -17.70 6.55 11.95
C SER A 47 -17.98 6.41 10.45
N ASP A 48 -18.72 7.35 9.85
CA ASP A 48 -19.00 7.32 8.41
C ASP A 48 -17.74 7.56 7.59
N PHE A 49 -16.86 8.45 8.04
CA PHE A 49 -15.57 8.67 7.42
C PHE A 49 -14.73 7.40 7.43
N GLN A 50 -14.58 6.74 8.58
CA GLN A 50 -13.84 5.47 8.68
C GLN A 50 -14.41 4.39 7.75
N ALA A 51 -15.74 4.25 7.69
CA ALA A 51 -16.38 3.33 6.75
C ALA A 51 -16.10 3.70 5.28
N SER A 52 -16.08 4.99 4.96
CA SER A 52 -15.78 5.47 3.61
C SER A 52 -14.34 5.16 3.18
N LEU A 53 -13.35 5.24 4.08
CA LEU A 53 -11.96 4.90 3.77
C LEU A 53 -11.84 3.45 3.30
N LYS A 54 -12.48 2.52 4.00
CA LYS A 54 -12.50 1.11 3.62
C LYS A 54 -13.17 0.91 2.25
N ALA A 55 -14.30 1.58 2.01
CA ALA A 55 -15.05 1.45 0.77
C ALA A 55 -14.30 2.03 -0.44
N GLN A 56 -13.61 3.17 -0.28
CA GLN A 56 -12.98 3.90 -1.38
C GLN A 56 -11.52 3.51 -1.61
N CYS A 57 -10.81 3.07 -0.56
CA CYS A 57 -9.38 2.78 -0.60
C CYS A 57 -9.01 1.31 -0.34
N GLY A 58 -9.99 0.43 -0.17
CA GLY A 58 -9.76 -0.98 0.16
C GLY A 58 -8.92 -1.75 -0.89
N THR A 59 -9.02 -1.39 -2.17
CA THR A 59 -8.17 -2.00 -3.21
C THR A 59 -6.71 -1.59 -3.08
N GLN A 60 -6.45 -0.31 -2.81
CA GLN A 60 -5.11 0.25 -2.62
C GLN A 60 -4.48 -0.27 -1.32
N GLU A 61 -5.29 -0.35 -0.25
CA GLU A 61 -4.90 -0.96 1.01
C GLU A 61 -4.47 -2.42 0.81
N ALA A 62 -5.27 -3.23 0.13
CA ALA A 62 -4.95 -4.63 -0.14
C ALA A 62 -3.67 -4.79 -0.99
N ALA A 63 -3.48 -3.91 -1.99
CA ALA A 63 -2.27 -3.91 -2.81
C ALA A 63 -1.02 -3.53 -2.00
N PHE A 64 -1.12 -2.52 -1.14
CA PHE A 64 -0.02 -2.12 -0.26
C PHE A 64 0.31 -3.21 0.75
N ARG A 65 -0.72 -3.81 1.39
CA ARG A 65 -0.55 -4.95 2.30
C ARG A 65 0.19 -6.10 1.64
N ALA A 66 -0.22 -6.48 0.42
CA ALA A 66 0.42 -7.56 -0.32
C ALA A 66 1.88 -7.24 -0.68
N ALA A 67 2.19 -5.98 -0.99
CA ALA A 67 3.56 -5.55 -1.27
C ALA A 67 4.47 -5.65 -0.03
N ILE A 68 4.01 -5.21 1.14
CA ILE A 68 4.75 -5.32 2.41
C ILE A 68 5.01 -6.79 2.73
N VAL A 69 3.95 -7.61 2.75
CA VAL A 69 4.07 -9.05 3.07
C VAL A 69 5.05 -9.76 2.12
N ALA A 70 5.03 -9.42 0.82
CA ALA A 70 5.95 -9.99 -0.14
C ALA A 70 7.40 -9.57 0.11
N ASP A 71 7.64 -8.29 0.42
CA ASP A 71 8.96 -7.73 0.71
C ASP A 71 9.55 -8.34 2.00
N ASP A 72 8.79 -8.34 3.09
CA ASP A 72 9.19 -8.91 4.38
C ASP A 72 9.54 -10.39 4.27
N LYS A 73 8.74 -11.16 3.55
CA LYS A 73 9.05 -12.58 3.29
C LYS A 73 10.30 -12.76 2.45
N SER A 74 10.58 -11.84 1.53
CA SER A 74 11.81 -11.88 0.73
C SER A 74 13.06 -11.63 1.57
N THR A 75 12.93 -10.94 2.71
CA THR A 75 14.02 -10.70 3.68
C THR A 75 14.11 -11.76 4.78
N GLY A 76 13.24 -12.78 4.75
CA GLY A 76 13.28 -13.93 5.66
C GLY A 76 12.32 -13.84 6.85
N MET A 77 11.42 -12.86 6.87
CA MET A 77 10.38 -12.75 7.91
C MET A 77 9.37 -13.92 7.80
N SER A 78 8.83 -14.37 8.94
CA SER A 78 7.77 -15.37 8.95
C SER A 78 6.47 -14.81 8.38
N GLU A 79 5.60 -15.66 7.82
CA GLU A 79 4.29 -15.24 7.32
C GLU A 79 3.48 -14.47 8.37
N LYS A 80 3.50 -14.95 9.63
CA LYS A 80 2.77 -14.31 10.74
C LYS A 80 3.31 -12.92 11.05
N ASP A 81 4.64 -12.78 11.07
CA ASP A 81 5.27 -11.51 11.41
C ASP A 81 5.11 -10.50 10.26
N ALA A 82 5.23 -10.95 9.01
CA ALA A 82 5.02 -10.11 7.82
C ALA A 82 3.57 -9.61 7.72
N GLN A 83 2.60 -10.45 8.08
CA GLN A 83 1.21 -10.02 8.17
C GLN A 83 1.00 -8.98 9.28
N SER A 84 1.65 -9.16 10.43
CA SER A 84 1.58 -8.20 11.55
C SER A 84 2.19 -6.86 11.16
N ASP A 85 3.38 -6.85 10.54
CA ASP A 85 4.05 -5.63 10.10
C ASP A 85 3.20 -4.86 9.07
N ALA A 86 2.64 -5.58 8.10
CA ALA A 86 1.74 -4.97 7.12
C ALA A 86 0.48 -4.36 7.76
N ASP A 87 -0.08 -5.02 8.77
CA ASP A 87 -1.26 -4.53 9.50
C ASP A 87 -0.89 -3.28 10.34
N ASP A 88 0.28 -3.28 11.00
CA ASP A 88 0.81 -2.15 11.78
C ASP A 88 1.05 -0.94 10.86
N GLN A 89 1.79 -1.11 9.76
CA GLN A 89 2.04 -0.02 8.80
C GLN A 89 0.74 0.56 8.22
N ILE A 90 -0.24 -0.28 7.88
CA ILE A 90 -1.53 0.18 7.36
C ILE A 90 -2.31 0.95 8.43
N SER A 91 -2.24 0.52 9.69
CA SER A 91 -2.91 1.19 10.81
C SER A 91 -2.38 2.61 11.02
N GLU A 92 -1.05 2.82 10.92
CA GLU A 92 -0.45 4.16 11.08
C GLU A 92 -1.02 5.17 10.07
N TYR A 93 -1.16 4.77 8.80
CA TYR A 93 -1.77 5.62 7.76
C TYR A 93 -3.26 5.87 8.01
N ARG A 94 -3.97 4.86 8.51
CA ARG A 94 -5.40 4.97 8.86
C ARG A 94 -5.61 5.93 10.03
N ASP A 95 -4.83 5.76 11.10
CA ASP A 95 -4.93 6.58 12.30
C ASP A 95 -4.57 8.03 12.00
N LYS A 96 -3.53 8.26 11.20
CA LYS A 96 -3.16 9.60 10.73
C LYS A 96 -4.32 10.29 10.00
N ILE A 97 -4.91 9.65 8.99
CA ILE A 97 -5.96 10.29 8.20
C ILE A 97 -7.25 10.50 9.00
N ILE A 98 -7.56 9.59 9.93
CA ILE A 98 -8.70 9.72 10.85
C ILE A 98 -8.48 10.91 11.78
N GLY A 99 -7.27 11.06 12.34
CA GLY A 99 -6.91 12.20 13.18
C GLY A 99 -6.98 13.53 12.43
N GLU A 100 -6.45 13.59 11.21
CA GLU A 100 -6.52 14.79 10.35
C GLU A 100 -7.97 15.19 10.05
N PHE A 101 -8.84 14.23 9.71
CA PHE A 101 -10.26 14.50 9.52
C PHE A 101 -10.92 15.01 10.80
N GLU A 102 -10.63 14.38 11.95
CA GLU A 102 -11.21 14.78 13.22
C GLU A 102 -10.79 16.21 13.60
N ASP A 103 -9.52 16.58 13.41
CA ASP A 103 -9.02 17.93 13.66
C ASP A 103 -9.66 18.97 12.74
N TYR A 104 -9.77 18.67 11.44
CA TYR A 104 -10.42 19.58 10.48
C TYR A 104 -11.94 19.70 10.69
N SER A 105 -12.61 18.65 11.16
CA SER A 105 -14.05 18.68 11.42
C SER A 105 -14.45 19.56 12.61
N LYS A 106 -13.50 19.88 13.49
CA LYS A 106 -13.67 20.75 14.66
C LYS A 106 -13.31 22.21 14.38
N SER A 107 -12.65 22.48 13.26
CA SER A 107 -12.17 23.80 12.84
C SER A 107 -13.27 24.60 12.14
#